data_AF-A0A8S9RCZ7-F1
#
_entry.id   AF-A0A8S9RCZ7-F1
#
_cell.length_a   1.000
_cell.length_b   1.000
_cell.length_c   1.000
_cell.angle_alpha   90.00
_cell.angle_beta   90.00
_cell.angle_gamma   90.00
#
_symmetry.space_group_name_H-M   'P 1'
#
loop_
_entity.id
_entity.type
_entity.pdbx_description
1 polymer ?
#
loop_
_entity_poly.entity_id
_entity_poly.type
_entity_poly.pdbx_seq_one_letter_code
_entity_poly.pdbx_strand_id
1 'polypeptide(L)'
;MLDSDLVRFELVIKEKLRERDVFDTLRDDFVACFGQWDFEPEDLSITQESNVHIWHGKEDKVVPFQLQRCVLQKQPLINYHEIPQGGHLIVHYDGTCDAVLRALLLGEEQKVYKPVLDETM
;
A
#
# COMPACT_ATOMS: atom_id res chain seq x y z
N MET A 1 -8.60 -6.56 25.20
CA MET A 1 -8.73 -5.69 24.02
C MET A 1 -7.90 -6.37 22.94
N LEU A 2 -8.52 -7.33 22.25
CA LEU A 2 -7.89 -8.14 21.21
C LEU A 2 -8.63 -7.86 19.90
N ASP A 3 -7.86 -7.78 18.83
CA ASP A 3 -8.23 -8.23 17.48
C ASP A 3 -9.16 -7.39 16.62
N SER A 4 -8.81 -6.12 16.35
CA SER A 4 -9.18 -5.51 15.06
C SER A 4 -8.23 -5.95 13.93
N ASP A 5 -7.00 -6.35 14.26
CA ASP A 5 -5.99 -6.78 13.29
C ASP A 5 -6.25 -8.20 12.76
N LEU A 6 -6.97 -9.03 13.53
CA LEU A 6 -7.37 -10.37 13.10
C LEU A 6 -8.45 -10.34 12.02
N VAL A 7 -9.34 -9.33 12.01
CA VAL A 7 -10.54 -9.31 11.15
C VAL A 7 -10.18 -9.27 9.65
N ARG A 8 -9.08 -8.59 9.26
CA ARG A 8 -8.63 -8.58 7.85
C ARG A 8 -7.79 -9.79 7.48
N PHE A 9 -6.99 -10.30 8.42
CA PHE A 9 -6.23 -11.53 8.21
C PHE A 9 -7.14 -12.77 8.13
N GLU A 10 -8.27 -12.73 8.86
CA GLU A 10 -9.25 -13.82 8.95
C GLU A 10 -9.80 -14.23 7.58
N LEU A 11 -10.07 -13.28 6.68
CA LEU A 11 -10.63 -13.59 5.36
C LEU A 11 -9.72 -14.55 4.57
N VAL A 12 -8.39 -14.43 4.71
CA VAL A 12 -7.40 -15.24 3.99
C VAL A 12 -7.00 -16.51 4.78
N ILE A 13 -7.56 -16.73 5.98
CA ILE A 13 -7.35 -17.98 6.72
C ILE A 13 -8.04 -19.12 5.97
N LYS A 14 -7.30 -20.20 5.69
CA LYS A 14 -7.77 -21.37 4.94
C LYS A 14 -9.10 -21.96 5.45
N GLU A 15 -9.39 -21.81 6.73
CA GLU A 15 -10.64 -22.25 7.33
C GLU A 15 -11.82 -21.36 6.94
N LYS A 16 -11.62 -20.04 6.95
CA LYS A 16 -12.63 -19.04 6.54
C LYS A 16 -12.94 -19.10 5.06
N LEU A 17 -11.97 -19.48 4.21
CA LEU A 17 -12.20 -19.73 2.79
C LEU A 17 -13.21 -20.86 2.49
N ARG A 18 -13.59 -21.67 3.47
CA ARG A 18 -14.66 -22.67 3.32
C ARG A 18 -16.06 -22.06 3.46
N GLU A 19 -16.16 -20.87 4.07
CA GLU A 19 -17.39 -20.10 4.15
C GLU A 19 -17.64 -19.45 2.78
N ARG A 20 -18.77 -19.77 2.15
CA ARG A 20 -19.05 -19.37 0.77
C ARG A 20 -19.01 -17.85 0.59
N ASP A 21 -19.59 -17.10 1.53
CA ASP A 21 -19.66 -15.64 1.44
C ASP A 21 -18.25 -15.01 1.50
N VAL A 22 -17.35 -15.57 2.32
CA VAL A 22 -15.95 -15.14 2.39
C VAL A 22 -15.21 -15.47 1.09
N PHE A 23 -15.38 -16.68 0.57
CA PHE A 23 -14.76 -17.09 -0.68
C PHE A 23 -15.23 -16.25 -1.87
N ASP A 24 -16.54 -16.04 -2.01
CA ASP A 24 -17.11 -15.28 -3.12
C ASP A 24 -16.66 -13.80 -3.03
N THR A 25 -16.65 -13.21 -1.83
CA THR A 25 -16.14 -11.84 -1.61
C THR A 25 -14.67 -11.72 -2.01
N LEU A 26 -13.80 -12.62 -1.50
CA LEU A 26 -12.38 -12.57 -1.84
C LEU A 26 -12.14 -12.83 -3.32
N ARG A 27 -12.84 -13.78 -3.93
CA ARG A 27 -12.71 -14.01 -5.38
C ARG A 27 -13.01 -12.72 -6.14
N ASP A 28 -14.09 -12.03 -5.80
CA ASP A 28 -14.50 -10.81 -6.50
C ASP A 28 -13.50 -9.66 -6.26
N ASP A 29 -12.97 -9.54 -5.04
CA ASP A 29 -11.88 -8.61 -4.72
C ASP A 29 -10.61 -8.91 -5.56
N PHE A 30 -10.23 -10.18 -5.71
CA PHE A 30 -9.10 -10.57 -6.56
C PHE A 30 -9.36 -10.27 -8.04
N VAL A 31 -10.58 -10.50 -8.53
CA VAL A 31 -10.95 -10.14 -9.91
C VAL A 31 -10.87 -8.64 -10.13
N ALA A 32 -11.29 -7.82 -9.16
CA ALA A 32 -11.16 -6.37 -9.24
C ALA A 32 -9.67 -5.92 -9.16
N CYS A 33 -8.90 -6.47 -8.22
CA CYS A 33 -7.50 -6.11 -8.00
C CYS A 33 -6.57 -6.48 -9.17
N PHE A 34 -6.80 -7.62 -9.81
CA PHE A 34 -5.95 -8.14 -10.90
C PHE A 34 -6.64 -8.12 -12.27
N GLY A 35 -7.81 -7.50 -12.36
CA GLY A 35 -8.52 -7.28 -13.61
C GLY A 35 -7.78 -6.32 -14.54
N GLN A 36 -8.29 -6.19 -15.76
CA GLN A 36 -7.83 -5.12 -16.65
C GLN A 36 -8.53 -3.82 -16.26
N TRP A 37 -7.74 -2.77 -16.06
CA TRP A 37 -8.23 -1.43 -15.80
C TRP A 37 -8.06 -0.59 -17.07
N ASP A 38 -9.00 0.32 -17.31
CA ASP A 38 -8.98 1.23 -18.47
C ASP A 38 -8.01 2.42 -18.28
N PHE A 39 -7.30 2.47 -17.16
CA PHE A 39 -6.32 3.51 -16.85
C PHE A 39 -5.18 2.96 -15.99
N GLU A 40 -4.04 3.61 -16.11
CA GLU A 40 -2.84 3.41 -15.31
C GLU A 40 -2.67 4.57 -14.31
N PRO A 41 -1.83 4.41 -13.26
CA PRO A 41 -1.54 5.51 -12.33
C PRO A 41 -1.01 6.79 -13.01
N GLU A 42 -0.34 6.67 -14.17
CA GLU A 42 0.15 7.82 -14.95
C GLU A 42 -0.95 8.62 -15.65
N ASP A 43 -2.13 8.05 -15.85
CA ASP A 43 -3.25 8.74 -16.49
C ASP A 43 -3.96 9.70 -15.52
N LEU A 44 -3.67 9.59 -14.22
CA LEU A 44 -4.27 10.42 -13.18
C LEU A 44 -3.69 11.85 -13.20
N SER A 45 -4.57 12.85 -13.16
CA SER A 45 -4.15 14.24 -12.99
C SER A 45 -3.87 14.53 -11.51
N ILE A 46 -2.60 14.41 -11.12
CA ILE A 46 -2.13 14.76 -9.78
C ILE A 46 -1.57 16.18 -9.81
N THR A 47 -2.05 17.02 -8.91
CA THR A 47 -1.55 18.38 -8.69
C THR A 47 -0.88 18.50 -7.32
N GLN A 48 -0.22 19.62 -7.05
CA GLN A 48 0.40 19.85 -5.74
C GLN A 48 -0.64 19.88 -4.60
N GLU A 49 -1.87 20.28 -4.90
CA GLU A 49 -2.99 20.31 -3.94
C GLU A 49 -3.59 18.92 -3.68
N SER A 50 -3.28 17.92 -4.51
CA SER A 50 -3.87 16.58 -4.40
C SER A 50 -3.36 15.79 -3.19
N ASN A 51 -2.18 16.14 -2.66
CA ASN A 51 -1.55 15.54 -1.48
C ASN A 51 -1.64 13.99 -1.46
N VAL A 52 -1.12 13.34 -2.49
CA VAL A 52 -1.19 11.88 -2.65
C VAL A 52 0.02 11.22 -2.00
N HIS A 53 -0.22 10.15 -1.24
CA HIS A 53 0.83 9.39 -0.56
C HIS A 53 0.69 7.90 -0.83
N ILE A 54 1.83 7.21 -0.94
CA ILE A 54 1.89 5.75 -1.03
C ILE A 54 2.87 5.26 0.03
N TRP A 55 2.42 4.39 0.93
CA TRP A 55 3.30 3.65 1.84
C TRP A 55 3.42 2.21 1.35
N HIS A 56 4.64 1.71 1.20
CA HIS A 56 4.91 0.35 0.71
C HIS A 56 6.05 -0.31 1.48
N GLY A 57 5.88 -1.59 1.80
CA GLY A 57 6.92 -2.39 2.44
C GLY A 57 7.96 -2.89 1.45
N LYS A 58 9.26 -2.60 1.68
CA LYS A 58 10.34 -3.02 0.78
C LYS A 58 10.49 -4.55 0.70
N GLU A 59 10.08 -5.26 1.76
CA GLU A 59 10.13 -6.72 1.85
C GLU A 59 8.80 -7.39 1.49
N ASP A 60 7.82 -6.65 0.94
CA ASP A 60 6.57 -7.21 0.43
C ASP A 60 6.86 -8.34 -0.58
N LYS A 61 6.27 -9.51 -0.31
CA LYS A 61 6.43 -10.74 -1.11
C LYS A 61 5.27 -10.97 -2.08
N VAL A 62 4.21 -10.17 -1.98
CA VAL A 62 3.03 -10.22 -2.85
C VAL A 62 3.20 -9.21 -3.98
N VAL A 63 3.60 -7.98 -3.66
CA VAL A 63 3.75 -6.90 -4.65
C VAL A 63 5.15 -6.29 -4.56
N PRO A 64 5.96 -6.36 -5.64
CA PRO A 64 7.31 -5.78 -5.66
C PRO A 64 7.30 -4.26 -5.50
N PHE A 65 8.09 -3.72 -4.56
CA PHE A 65 8.18 -2.27 -4.31
C PHE A 65 8.66 -1.46 -5.53
N GLN A 66 9.40 -2.11 -6.46
CA GLN A 66 9.90 -1.49 -7.68
C GLN A 66 8.76 -0.92 -8.56
N LEU A 67 7.57 -1.52 -8.50
CA LEU A 67 6.40 -1.00 -9.21
C LEU A 67 6.05 0.42 -8.75
N GLN A 68 6.10 0.68 -7.44
CA GLN A 68 5.83 2.01 -6.89
C GLN A 68 6.91 3.03 -7.30
N ARG A 69 8.16 2.59 -7.43
CA ARG A 69 9.24 3.45 -7.97
C ARG A 69 9.01 3.80 -9.44
N CYS A 70 8.52 2.86 -10.26
CA CYS A 70 8.14 3.15 -11.65
C CYS A 70 6.97 4.14 -11.72
N VAL A 71 5.95 3.99 -10.86
CA VAL A 71 4.85 4.94 -10.75
C VAL A 71 5.36 6.33 -10.36
N LEU A 72 6.26 6.42 -9.38
CA LEU A 72 6.85 7.68 -8.93
C LEU A 72 7.62 8.40 -10.04
N GLN A 73 8.29 7.67 -10.94
CA GLN A 73 8.98 8.28 -12.09
C GLN A 73 8.02 8.96 -13.05
N LYS A 74 6.81 8.41 -13.22
CA LYS A 74 5.76 8.97 -14.08
C LYS A 74 4.91 10.02 -13.37
N GLN A 75 4.76 9.89 -12.04
CA GLN A 75 3.97 10.75 -11.17
C GLN A 75 4.82 11.28 -10.00
N PRO A 76 5.74 12.23 -10.25
CA PRO A 76 6.71 12.70 -9.25
C PRO A 76 6.08 13.50 -8.10
N LEU A 77 4.81 13.88 -8.22
CA LEU A 77 4.05 14.58 -7.17
C LEU A 77 3.52 13.65 -6.08
N ILE A 78 3.65 12.33 -6.24
CA ILE A 78 3.29 11.36 -5.22
C ILE A 78 4.35 11.36 -4.12
N ASN A 79 3.92 11.50 -2.86
CA ASN A 79 4.76 11.31 -1.70
C ASN A 79 4.92 9.79 -1.44
N TYR A 80 5.98 9.18 -1.97
CA TYR A 80 6.27 7.77 -1.77
C TYR A 80 7.08 7.52 -0.48
N HIS A 81 6.61 6.57 0.32
CA HIS A 81 7.18 6.14 1.59
C HIS A 81 7.50 4.64 1.53
N GLU A 82 8.77 4.29 1.44
CA GLU A 82 9.27 2.92 1.40
C GLU A 82 9.75 2.49 2.79
N ILE A 83 9.10 1.47 3.36
CA ILE A 83 9.40 0.97 4.70
C ILE A 83 10.44 -0.16 4.58
N PRO A 84 11.71 0.02 5.03
CA PRO A 84 12.80 -0.89 4.69
C PRO A 84 12.62 -2.34 5.11
N GLN A 85 11.94 -2.58 6.24
CA GLN A 85 11.65 -3.91 6.80
C GLN A 85 10.14 -4.22 6.75
N GLY A 86 9.38 -3.43 5.99
CA GLY A 86 7.93 -3.59 5.86
C GLY A 86 7.59 -4.74 4.91
N GLY A 87 6.67 -5.62 5.31
CA GLY A 87 6.07 -6.63 4.44
C GLY A 87 4.80 -6.12 3.75
N HIS A 88 3.91 -7.03 3.35
CA HIS A 88 2.64 -6.64 2.70
C HIS A 88 1.67 -5.90 3.65
N LEU A 89 1.75 -6.19 4.94
CA LEU A 89 0.76 -5.77 5.93
C LEU A 89 1.31 -4.71 6.90
N ILE A 90 1.97 -3.70 6.34
CA ILE A 90 2.58 -2.58 7.08
C ILE A 90 1.57 -1.83 7.98
N VAL A 91 0.27 -1.88 7.66
CA VAL A 91 -0.77 -1.22 8.45
C VAL A 91 -0.88 -1.73 9.89
N HIS A 92 -0.36 -2.93 10.18
CA HIS A 92 -0.33 -3.51 11.52
C HIS A 92 1.00 -3.27 12.26
N TYR A 93 1.95 -2.59 11.65
CA TYR A 93 3.25 -2.32 12.28
C TYR A 93 3.13 -1.11 13.20
N ASP A 94 3.67 -1.23 14.40
CA ASP A 94 3.71 -0.15 15.38
C ASP A 94 4.26 1.15 14.76
N GLY A 95 3.52 2.24 14.94
CA GLY A 95 3.88 3.56 14.44
C GLY A 95 3.54 3.85 12.97
N THR A 96 3.20 2.85 12.15
CA THR A 96 2.87 3.10 10.73
C THR A 96 1.59 3.92 10.59
N CYS A 97 0.52 3.55 11.31
CA CYS A 97 -0.71 4.34 11.32
C CYS A 97 -0.51 5.76 11.86
N ASP A 98 0.30 5.94 12.91
CA ASP A 98 0.62 7.27 13.45
C ASP A 98 1.37 8.12 12.42
N ALA A 99 2.36 7.54 11.73
CA ALA A 99 3.11 8.20 10.65
C ALA A 99 2.20 8.62 9.48
N VAL A 100 1.25 7.76 9.08
CA VAL A 100 0.25 8.08 8.05
C VAL A 100 -0.63 9.24 8.49
N LEU A 101 -1.18 9.20 9.71
CA LEU A 101 -2.05 10.26 10.22
C LEU A 101 -1.31 11.59 10.36
N ARG A 102 -0.06 11.57 10.84
CA ARG A 102 0.78 12.76 10.95
C ARG A 102 1.10 13.38 9.59
N ALA A 103 1.43 12.55 8.60
CA ALA A 103 1.66 13.03 7.24
C ALA A 103 0.40 13.68 6.65
N LEU A 104 -0.76 13.04 6.79
CA LEU A 104 -2.01 13.52 6.19
C LEU A 104 -2.63 14.71 6.92
N LEU A 105 -2.57 14.75 8.26
CA LEU A 105 -3.25 15.77 9.07
C LEU A 105 -2.34 16.95 9.43
N LEU A 106 -1.03 16.70 9.59
CA LEU A 106 -0.07 17.71 10.05
C LEU A 106 0.95 18.09 8.97
N GLY A 107 0.99 17.37 7.84
CA GLY A 107 2.01 17.57 6.81
C GLY A 107 3.42 17.18 7.26
N GLU A 108 3.54 16.33 8.29
CA GLU A 108 4.84 15.93 8.82
C GLU A 108 5.58 15.00 7.85
N GLU A 109 6.80 15.40 7.47
CA GLU A 109 7.65 14.63 6.57
C GLU A 109 8.26 13.40 7.27
N GLN A 110 7.93 12.20 6.79
CA GLN A 110 8.41 10.94 7.33
C GLN A 110 9.80 10.58 6.75
N LYS A 111 10.84 11.25 7.24
CA LYS A 111 12.22 11.10 6.72
C LYS A 111 12.76 9.67 6.76
N VAL A 112 12.30 8.86 7.71
CA VAL A 112 12.73 7.46 7.90
C VAL A 112 12.24 6.55 6.77
N TYR A 113 11.16 6.92 6.08
CA TYR A 113 10.57 6.13 5.01
C TYR A 113 10.86 6.69 3.62
N LYS A 114 11.80 7.63 3.49
CA LYS A 114 12.17 8.08 2.14
C LYS A 114 12.80 6.93 1.35
N PRO A 115 12.37 6.68 0.11
CA PRO A 115 12.96 5.65 -0.72
C PRO A 115 14.43 6.01 -1.00
N VAL A 116 15.32 5.04 -0.77
CA VAL A 116 16.70 5.15 -1.26
C VAL A 116 16.66 4.77 -2.73
N LEU A 117 16.63 5.79 -3.59
CA LEU A 117 16.76 5.63 -5.04
C LEU A 117 18.25 5.44 -5.32
N ASP A 118 18.67 4.23 -5.69
CA ASP A 118 20.03 4.02 -6.19
C ASP A 118 20.16 4.79 -7.51
N GLU A 119 21.21 5.62 -7.66
CA GLU A 119 21.45 6.47 -8.84
C GLU A 119 21.81 5.68 -10.12
N THR A 120 21.78 4.35 -10.08
CA THR A 120 22.11 3.47 -11.20
C THR A 120 20.89 2.70 -11.67
N MET A 121 20.30 3.17 -12.77
CA MET A 121 19.79 2.30 -13.83
C MET A 121 20.95 1.88 -14.73
#